data_AF-A0A7L6N2W7-F1
#
_entry.id   AF-A0A7L6N2W7-F1
#
_cell.length_a   1.000
_cell.length_b   1.000
_cell.length_c   1.000
_cell.angle_alpha   90.00
_cell.angle_beta   90.00
_cell.angle_gamma   90.00
#
_symmetry.space_group_name_H-M   'P 1'
#
loop_
_entity.id
_entity.type
_entity.pdbx_description
1 polymer ?
#
loop_
_entity_poly.entity_id
_entity_poly.type
_entity_poly.pdbx_seq_one_letter_code
_entity_poly.pdbx_strand_id
1 'polypeptide(L)'
;MRNWSQICFPKHKPKLKSIGKKEMSKVIKNQRVIYGMTLKYVADLLHISEATLKSYEMGSRLVRIDVLYQLSQIYNMTIDDLINGYH
;
A
#
# COMPACT_ATOMS: atom_id res chain seq x y z
N MET A 1 31.73 -20.78 -25.10
CA MET A 1 31.34 -21.03 -23.70
C MET A 1 30.53 -19.86 -23.18
N ARG A 2 29.26 -20.14 -22.88
CA ARG A 2 28.37 -19.47 -21.93
C ARG A 2 28.34 -17.94 -21.93
N ASN A 3 27.39 -17.41 -22.70
CA ASN A 3 26.73 -16.10 -22.55
C ASN A 3 25.94 -15.97 -21.22
N TRP A 4 26.37 -16.68 -20.17
CA TRP A 4 25.66 -16.77 -18.90
C TRP A 4 25.79 -15.48 -18.10
N SER A 5 26.86 -14.69 -18.31
CA SER A 5 26.98 -13.38 -17.67
C SER A 5 25.90 -12.40 -18.15
N GLN A 6 25.53 -12.40 -19.45
CA GLN A 6 24.48 -11.51 -19.95
C GLN A 6 23.08 -11.99 -19.58
N ILE A 7 22.88 -13.31 -19.44
CA ILE A 7 21.60 -13.89 -18.99
C ILE A 7 21.39 -13.65 -17.49
N CYS A 8 22.42 -13.86 -16.67
CA CYS A 8 22.35 -13.66 -15.22
C CYS A 8 22.43 -12.18 -14.80
N PHE A 9 23.05 -11.32 -15.62
CA PHE A 9 23.22 -9.89 -15.35
C PHE A 9 22.85 -9.06 -16.59
N PRO A 10 21.55 -8.99 -16.96
CA PRO A 10 21.12 -8.14 -18.06
C PRO A 10 21.51 -6.68 -17.77
N LYS A 11 22.17 -6.03 -18.74
CA LYS A 11 22.62 -4.62 -18.62
C LYS A 11 21.47 -3.64 -18.39
N HIS A 12 20.27 -4.02 -18.80
CA HIS A 12 19.07 -3.23 -18.58
C HIS A 12 18.57 -3.45 -17.16
N LYS A 13 18.79 -2.46 -16.28
CA LYS A 13 18.12 -2.43 -14.98
C LYS A 13 16.62 -2.20 -15.24
N PRO A 14 15.73 -3.11 -14.82
CA PRO A 14 14.29 -2.86 -14.95
C PRO A 14 13.94 -1.61 -14.13
N LYS A 15 13.04 -0.77 -14.67
CA LYS A 15 12.43 0.33 -13.91
C LYS A 15 11.46 -0.27 -12.90
N LEU A 16 11.96 -0.70 -11.75
CA LEU A 16 11.13 -1.21 -10.66
C LEU A 16 10.33 -0.06 -10.04
N LYS A 17 9.01 -0.23 -9.92
CA LYS A 17 8.17 0.71 -9.16
C LYS A 17 8.53 0.60 -7.68
N SER A 18 8.75 1.73 -7.01
CA SER A 18 8.91 1.79 -5.56
C SER A 18 7.59 2.26 -4.92
N ILE A 19 7.27 1.70 -3.76
CA ILE A 19 6.05 2.06 -3.03
C ILE A 19 6.35 3.28 -2.15
N GLY A 20 5.78 4.43 -2.52
CA GLY A 20 5.86 5.66 -1.77
C GLY A 20 5.01 5.62 -0.49
N LYS A 21 5.66 5.42 0.66
CA LYS A 21 4.97 5.32 1.96
C LYS A 21 4.05 6.50 2.26
N LYS A 22 4.49 7.72 1.92
CA LYS A 22 3.80 8.98 2.23
C LYS A 22 2.58 9.21 1.34
N GLU A 23 2.65 8.80 0.07
CA GLU A 23 1.53 8.91 -0.87
C GLU A 23 0.44 7.90 -0.50
N MET A 24 0.81 6.63 -0.36
CA MET A 24 -0.10 5.55 0.07
C MET A 24 -0.82 5.89 1.39
N SER A 25 -0.10 6.39 2.39
CA SER A 25 -0.70 6.74 3.69
C SER A 25 -1.78 7.82 3.58
N LYS A 26 -1.61 8.79 2.66
CA LYS A 26 -2.62 9.82 2.40
C LYS A 26 -3.84 9.24 1.71
N VAL A 27 -3.64 8.37 0.72
CA VAL A 27 -4.74 7.73 0.00
C VAL A 27 -5.62 6.94 0.97
N ILE A 28 -5.02 6.08 1.80
CA ILE A 28 -5.76 5.29 2.80
C ILE A 28 -6.58 6.17 3.74
N LYS A 29 -5.96 7.24 4.28
CA LYS A 29 -6.65 8.18 5.16
C LYS A 29 -7.83 8.87 4.46
N ASN A 30 -7.62 9.31 3.22
CA ASN A 30 -8.63 10.00 2.44
C ASN A 30 -9.83 9.08 2.16
N GLN A 31 -9.58 7.84 1.77
CA GLN A 31 -10.65 6.86 1.52
C GLN A 31 -11.45 6.59 2.80
N ARG A 32 -10.78 6.38 3.94
CA ARG A 32 -11.47 6.23 5.21
C ARG A 32 -12.41 7.41 5.51
N VAL A 33 -11.95 8.63 5.28
CA VAL A 33 -12.74 9.86 5.51
C VAL A 33 -13.88 10.00 4.51
N ILE A 34 -13.67 9.71 3.22
CA ILE A 34 -14.70 9.74 2.17
C ILE A 34 -15.85 8.78 2.50
N TYR A 35 -15.52 7.59 2.99
CA TYR A 35 -16.50 6.60 3.43
C TYR A 35 -17.10 6.90 4.83
N GLY A 36 -16.70 8.00 5.48
CA GLY A 36 -17.23 8.39 6.81
C GLY A 36 -16.87 7.42 7.95
N MET A 37 -15.84 6.60 7.77
CA MET A 37 -15.48 5.55 8.72
C MET A 37 -14.53 6.06 9.80
N THR A 38 -14.70 5.61 11.04
CA THR A 38 -13.78 5.92 12.14
C THR A 38 -12.51 5.06 12.07
N LEU A 39 -11.42 5.51 12.68
CA LEU A 39 -10.19 4.70 12.79
C LEU A 39 -10.47 3.35 13.46
N LYS A 40 -11.22 3.38 14.58
CA LYS A 40 -11.61 2.18 15.32
C LYS A 40 -12.38 1.19 14.44
N TYR A 41 -13.40 1.66 13.72
CA TYR A 41 -14.22 0.80 12.86
C TYR A 41 -13.39 0.06 11.80
N VAL A 42 -12.51 0.77 11.09
CA VAL A 42 -11.65 0.15 10.07
C VAL A 42 -10.60 -0.76 10.70
N ALA A 43 -10.04 -0.39 11.85
CA ALA A 43 -9.08 -1.23 12.57
C ALA A 43 -9.72 -2.55 13.02
N ASP A 44 -10.96 -2.50 13.50
CA ASP A 44 -11.74 -3.67 13.89
C ASP A 44 -12.02 -4.59 12.69
N LEU A 45 -12.39 -4.04 11.53
CA LEU A 45 -12.57 -4.79 10.27
C LEU A 45 -11.29 -5.49 9.80
N LEU A 46 -10.14 -4.85 10.02
CA LEU A 46 -8.82 -5.36 9.63
C LEU A 46 -8.19 -6.28 10.68
N HIS A 47 -8.83 -6.46 11.84
CA HIS A 47 -8.27 -7.17 12.99
C HIS A 47 -6.88 -6.65 13.41
N ILE A 48 -6.70 -5.33 13.39
CA ILE A 48 -5.48 -4.66 13.87
C ILE A 48 -5.82 -3.64 14.95
N SER A 49 -4.81 -3.15 15.67
CA SER A 49 -5.04 -2.07 16.64
C SER A 49 -5.27 -0.72 15.93
N GLU A 50 -6.10 0.13 16.54
CA GLU A 50 -6.34 1.50 16.06
C GLU A 50 -5.04 2.30 15.90
N ALA A 51 -4.09 2.12 16.82
CA ALA A 51 -2.77 2.74 16.77
C ALA A 51 -1.94 2.26 15.55
N THR A 52 -2.13 1.01 15.12
CA THR A 52 -1.49 0.46 13.92
C THR A 52 -2.05 1.11 12.67
N LEU A 53 -3.38 1.20 12.55
CA LEU A 53 -4.02 1.91 11.44
C LEU A 53 -3.61 3.39 11.40
N LYS A 54 -3.59 4.06 12.56
CA LYS A 54 -3.12 5.44 12.67
C LYS A 54 -1.67 5.59 12.19
N SER A 55 -0.79 4.66 12.52
CA SER A 55 0.61 4.65 12.06
C SER A 55 0.74 4.48 10.54
N TYR A 56 -0.16 3.70 9.94
CA TYR A 56 -0.29 3.58 8.50
C TYR A 56 -0.74 4.90 7.87
N GLU A 57 -1.81 5.52 8.36
CA GLU A 57 -2.34 6.80 7.84
C GLU A 57 -1.40 8.00 8.03
N MET A 58 -0.54 7.96 9.04
CA MET A 58 0.50 8.97 9.25
C MET A 58 1.73 8.76 8.36
N GLY A 59 1.86 7.59 7.73
CA GLY A 59 3.08 7.22 7.02
C GLY A 59 4.27 7.00 7.95
N SER A 60 4.05 6.72 9.24
CA SER A 60 5.10 6.35 10.20
C SER A 60 5.47 4.86 10.09
N ARG A 61 4.58 4.02 9.57
CA ARG A 61 4.83 2.61 9.24
C ARG A 61 4.33 2.25 7.84
N LEU A 62 5.05 1.39 7.13
CA LEU A 62 4.59 0.87 5.83
C LEU A 62 3.47 -0.16 6.08
N VAL A 63 2.43 -0.11 5.25
CA VAL A 63 1.30 -1.04 5.35
C VAL A 63 1.76 -2.43 4.89
N ARG A 64 1.40 -3.46 5.65
CA ARG A 64 1.67 -4.83 5.26
C ARG A 64 0.76 -5.23 4.10
N ILE A 65 1.22 -6.14 3.26
CA ILE A 65 0.50 -6.53 2.03
C ILE A 65 -0.87 -7.17 2.30
N ASP A 66 -1.00 -7.94 3.38
CA ASP A 66 -2.27 -8.53 3.85
C ASP A 66 -3.30 -7.45 4.18
N VAL A 67 -2.89 -6.44 4.95
CA VAL A 67 -3.73 -5.31 5.33
C VAL A 67 -4.09 -4.47 4.11
N LEU A 68 -3.13 -4.25 3.20
CA LEU A 68 -3.35 -3.48 1.98
C LEU A 68 -4.39 -4.15 1.06
N TYR A 69 -4.34 -5.47 0.94
CA TYR A 69 -5.33 -6.24 0.18
C TYR A 69 -6.73 -6.11 0.81
N GLN A 70 -6.84 -6.22 2.13
CA GLN A 70 -8.13 -6.04 2.83
C GLN A 70 -8.68 -4.62 2.68
N LEU A 71 -7.85 -3.59 2.79
CA LEU A 71 -8.23 -2.20 2.52
C LEU A 71 -8.76 -2.01 1.09
N SER A 72 -8.18 -2.72 0.13
CA SER A 72 -8.64 -2.73 -1.26
C SER A 72 -10.07 -3.25 -1.38
N GLN A 73 -10.43 -4.26 -0.58
CA GLN A 73 -11.79 -4.79 -0.53
C GLN A 73 -12.75 -3.83 0.18
N ILE A 74 -12.33 -3.21 1.29
CA ILE A 74 -13.17 -2.27 2.06
C ILE A 74 -13.53 -1.04 1.23
N TYR A 75 -12.58 -0.51 0.45
CA TYR A 75 -12.79 0.71 -0.34
C TYR A 75 -13.14 0.46 -1.80
N ASN A 76 -13.25 -0.82 -2.22
CA ASN A 76 -13.48 -1.23 -3.60
C ASN A 76 -12.47 -0.58 -4.58
N MET A 77 -11.18 -0.73 -4.26
CA MET A 77 -10.05 -0.16 -5.01
C MET A 77 -9.05 -1.24 -5.37
N THR A 78 -8.28 -1.01 -6.44
CA THR A 78 -7.11 -1.84 -6.71
C THR A 78 -5.98 -1.50 -5.74
N ILE A 79 -5.02 -2.41 -5.59
CA ILE A 79 -3.81 -2.15 -4.79
C ILE A 79 -3.00 -0.99 -5.39
N ASP A 80 -2.92 -0.89 -6.72
CA ASP A 80 -2.23 0.22 -7.39
C ASP A 80 -2.88 1.57 -7.08
N ASP A 81 -4.21 1.64 -7.03
CA ASP A 81 -4.92 2.88 -6.67
C ASP A 81 -4.66 3.28 -5.22
N LEU A 82 -4.53 2.30 -4.31
CA LEU A 82 -4.19 2.58 -2.90
C LEU A 82 -2.73 3.03 -2.71
N ILE A 83 -1.84 2.62 -3.61
CA ILE A 83 -0.42 2.99 -3.56
C ILE A 83 -0.17 4.37 -4.18
N ASN A 84 -0.73 4.62 -5.38
CA ASN A 84 -0.43 5.81 -6.17
C ASN A 84 -1.53 6.89 -6.14
N GLY A 85 -2.73 6.54 -5.68
CA GLY A 85 -3.93 7.36 -5.82
C GLY A 85 -4.66 7.11 -7.15
N TYR A 86 -5.92 7.53 -7.22
CA TYR A 86 -6.69 7.56 -8.47
C TYR A 86 -6.13 8.67 -9.37
N HIS A 87 -5.80 8.34 -10.62
CA HIS A 87 -5.50 9.29 -11.70
C HIS A 87 -6.72 9.49 -12.59
#